data_AF-A0A139N7X6-F1
#
_entry.id   AF-A0A139N7X6-F1
#
_cell.length_a   1.000
_cell.length_b   1.000
_cell.length_c   1.000
_cell.angle_alpha   90.00
_cell.angle_beta   90.00
_cell.angle_gamma   90.00
#
_symmetry.space_group_name_H-M   'P 1'
#
loop_
_entity.id
_entity.type
_entity.pdbx_description
1 polymer ?
#
loop_
_entity_poly.entity_id
_entity_poly.type
_entity_poly.pdbx_seq_one_letter_code
_entity_poly.pdbx_strand_id
1 'polypeptide(L)'
;MDLPLLVPMNEVAGRMAVQIRAHFLTKQEGGSGVLLGGVPGVPKGKVTIIGGGVVGTHATRIALGLGAQVTILDISAKRLSVLEDVFGHQIQTLMSNPFNIEASVREADVVSVLSSFLELKLQNW
;
A
#
# COMPACT_ATOMS: atom_id res chain seq x y z
N MET A 1 11.75 19.19 12.48
CA MET A 1 12.93 18.43 12.96
C MET A 1 12.80 17.05 12.38
N ASP A 2 13.69 16.64 11.48
CA ASP A 2 13.75 15.26 11.02
C ASP A 2 14.07 14.36 12.22
N LEU A 3 13.21 13.40 12.54
CA LEU A 3 13.50 12.37 13.53
C LEU A 3 14.20 11.21 12.79
N PRO A 4 15.54 11.10 12.83
CA PRO A 4 16.28 10.10 12.06
C PRO A 4 15.92 8.65 12.44
N LEU A 5 15.38 8.43 13.64
CA LEU A 5 14.89 7.12 14.10
C LEU A 5 13.50 6.76 13.55
N LEU A 6 12.76 7.72 12.99
CA LEU A 6 11.42 7.49 12.48
C LEU A 6 11.42 6.89 11.07
N VAL A 7 12.42 7.22 10.25
CA VAL A 7 12.59 6.65 8.91
C VAL A 7 12.63 5.11 8.94
N PRO A 8 13.50 4.44 9.73
CA PRO A 8 13.50 2.98 9.78
C PRO A 8 12.19 2.40 10.34
N MET A 9 11.51 3.11 11.26
CA MET A 9 10.24 2.65 11.82
C MET A 9 9.10 2.75 10.79
N ASN A 10 9.08 3.82 9.99
CA ASN A 10 8.15 4.01 8.88
C ASN A 10 8.32 2.95 7.78
N GLU A 11 9.55 2.56 7.49
CA GLU A 11 9.83 1.46 6.56
C GLU A 11 9.27 0.13 7.07
N VAL A 12 9.51 -0.20 8.35
CA VAL A 12 8.99 -1.42 8.97
C VAL A 12 7.46 -1.41 8.99
N ALA A 13 6.84 -0.29 9.37
CA ALA A 13 5.38 -0.15 9.40
C ALA A 13 4.76 -0.40 8.02
N GLY A 14 5.35 0.14 6.95
CA GLY A 14 4.86 -0.07 5.59
C GLY A 14 4.90 -1.54 5.17
N ARG A 15 5.99 -2.25 5.50
CA ARG A 15 6.13 -3.67 5.18
C ARG A 15 5.16 -4.54 5.97
N MET A 16 5.07 -4.30 7.28
CA MET A 16 4.19 -5.05 8.18
C MET A 16 2.71 -4.86 7.83
N ALA A 17 2.31 -3.65 7.43
CA ALA A 17 0.92 -3.36 7.08
C ALA A 17 0.38 -4.32 6.01
N VAL A 18 1.16 -4.61 4.97
CA VAL A 18 0.76 -5.53 3.90
C VAL A 18 0.72 -6.98 4.39
N GLN A 19 1.72 -7.41 5.16
CA GLN A 19 1.76 -8.78 5.68
C GLN A 19 0.58 -9.07 6.62
N ILE A 20 0.29 -8.15 7.53
CA ILE A 20 -0.84 -8.25 8.45
C ILE A 20 -2.16 -8.27 7.68
N ARG A 21 -2.33 -7.38 6.70
CA ARG A 21 -3.54 -7.34 5.88
C ARG A 21 -3.73 -8.60 5.04
N ALA A 22 -2.66 -9.18 4.50
CA ALA A 22 -2.71 -10.44 3.78
C ALA A 22 -3.18 -11.59 4.68
N HIS A 23 -2.73 -11.61 5.94
CA HIS A 23 -3.18 -12.59 6.94
C HIS A 23 -4.68 -12.43 7.25
N PHE A 24 -5.14 -11.21 7.52
CA PHE A 24 -6.56 -10.92 7.75
C PHE A 24 -7.45 -11.10 6.51
N LEU A 25 -6.87 -11.20 5.32
CA LEU A 25 -7.63 -11.50 4.10
C LEU A 25 -8.06 -12.97 4.03
N THR A 26 -7.46 -13.86 4.83
CA THR A 26 -7.77 -15.29 4.84
C THR A 26 -9.17 -15.58 5.41
N LYS A 27 -9.78 -16.70 5.02
CA LYS A 27 -11.09 -17.11 5.54
C LYS A 27 -11.10 -17.42 7.03
N GLN A 28 -9.99 -17.92 7.56
CA GLN A 28 -9.87 -18.24 9.00
C GLN A 28 -9.98 -16.99 9.86
N GLU A 29 -9.42 -15.88 9.38
CA GLU A 29 -9.52 -14.57 10.01
C GLU A 29 -10.80 -13.80 9.63
N GLY A 30 -11.75 -14.44 8.94
CA GLY A 30 -13.02 -13.82 8.53
C GLY A 30 -12.95 -12.94 7.27
N GLY A 31 -11.82 -12.93 6.57
CA GLY A 31 -11.61 -12.15 5.35
C GLY A 31 -12.29 -12.71 4.09
N SER A 32 -12.02 -12.07 2.95
CA SER A 32 -12.60 -12.46 1.66
C SER A 32 -12.10 -13.83 1.15
N GLY A 33 -10.97 -14.33 1.67
CA GLY A 33 -10.32 -15.56 1.24
C GLY A 33 -9.44 -15.39 0.01
N VAL A 34 -9.13 -14.15 -0.37
CA VAL A 34 -8.32 -13.85 -1.56
C VAL A 34 -6.84 -14.07 -1.26
N LEU A 35 -6.16 -14.80 -2.14
CA LEU A 35 -4.71 -14.95 -2.12
C LEU A 35 -4.10 -13.83 -2.96
N LEU A 36 -3.36 -12.91 -2.33
CA LEU A 36 -2.79 -11.75 -3.03
C LEU A 36 -1.94 -12.11 -4.26
N GLY A 37 -1.12 -13.16 -4.16
CA GLY A 37 -0.29 -13.60 -5.27
C GLY A 37 -1.02 -14.29 -6.40
N GLY A 38 -2.27 -14.72 -6.17
CA GLY A 38 -3.00 -15.61 -7.06
C GLY A 38 -2.21 -16.89 -7.37
N VAL A 39 -2.66 -17.61 -8.39
CA VAL A 39 -1.96 -18.73 -9.02
C VAL A 39 -2.31 -18.71 -10.52
N PRO A 40 -1.56 -19.38 -11.41
CA PRO A 40 -1.92 -19.43 -12.82
C PRO A 40 -3.39 -19.84 -13.04
N GLY A 41 -4.15 -19.00 -13.76
CA GLY A 41 -5.58 -19.19 -14.00
C GLY A 41 -6.51 -18.55 -12.97
N VAL A 42 -5.99 -17.94 -11.90
CA VAL A 42 -6.78 -17.23 -10.87
C VAL A 42 -6.35 -15.76 -10.80
N PRO A 43 -7.30 -14.80 -10.72
CA PRO A 43 -6.96 -13.40 -10.55
C PRO A 43 -6.09 -13.14 -9.32
N LYS A 44 -5.15 -12.21 -9.44
CA LYS A 44 -4.35 -11.70 -8.33
C LYS A 44 -5.22 -10.82 -7.44
N GLY A 45 -4.88 -10.76 -6.15
CA GLY A 45 -5.50 -9.80 -5.25
C GLY A 45 -5.09 -8.36 -5.60
N LYS A 46 -6.02 -7.43 -5.42
CA LYS A 46 -5.85 -6.00 -5.69
C LYS A 46 -5.52 -5.24 -4.41
N VAL A 47 -4.39 -4.54 -4.41
CA VAL A 47 -3.92 -3.73 -3.29
C VAL A 47 -3.90 -2.27 -3.70
N THR A 48 -4.72 -1.46 -3.03
CA THR A 48 -4.75 0.00 -3.19
C THR A 48 -4.00 0.66 -2.03
N ILE A 49 -3.01 1.49 -2.36
CA ILE A 49 -2.19 2.23 -1.39
C ILE A 49 -2.45 3.73 -1.57
N ILE A 50 -2.84 4.42 -0.50
CA ILE A 50 -3.08 5.86 -0.50
C ILE A 50 -1.95 6.53 0.28
N GLY A 51 -1.10 7.29 -0.41
CA GLY A 51 0.11 7.91 0.10
C GLY A 51 1.36 7.21 -0.43
N GLY A 52 2.15 7.92 -1.23
CA GLY A 52 3.35 7.43 -1.89
C GLY A 52 4.65 7.67 -1.10
N GLY A 53 4.60 8.16 0.13
CA GLY A 53 5.78 8.43 0.97
C GLY A 53 6.62 7.19 1.31
N VAL A 54 7.51 7.29 2.30
CA VAL A 54 8.40 6.19 2.72
C VAL A 54 7.59 4.93 3.05
N VAL A 55 6.56 5.06 3.90
CA VAL A 55 5.69 3.96 4.31
C VAL A 55 5.00 3.31 3.10
N GLY A 56 4.39 4.11 2.22
CA GLY A 56 3.69 3.63 1.02
C GLY A 56 4.58 2.94 0.00
N THR A 57 5.82 3.42 -0.16
CA THR A 57 6.82 2.80 -1.04
C THR A 57 7.20 1.41 -0.54
N HIS A 58 7.39 1.27 0.77
CA HIS A 58 7.76 -0.01 1.38
C HIS A 58 6.58 -1.00 1.37
N ALA A 59 5.36 -0.52 1.58
CA ALA A 59 4.15 -1.30 1.40
C ALA A 59 4.03 -1.82 -0.05
N THR A 60 4.22 -0.93 -1.03
CA THR A 60 4.20 -1.26 -2.46
C THR A 60 5.17 -2.39 -2.79
N ARG A 61 6.41 -2.29 -2.32
CA ARG A 61 7.44 -3.31 -2.55
C ARG A 61 7.03 -4.69 -2.00
N ILE A 62 6.42 -4.74 -0.81
CA ILE A 62 5.94 -6.01 -0.24
C ILE A 62 4.73 -6.54 -1.00
N ALA A 63 3.75 -5.68 -1.34
CA ALA A 63 2.57 -6.11 -2.09
C ALA A 63 2.93 -6.71 -3.46
N LEU A 64 3.87 -6.07 -4.18
CA LEU A 64 4.43 -6.61 -5.42
C LEU A 64 5.18 -7.92 -5.20
N GLY A 65 6.00 -7.99 -4.13
CA GLY A 65 6.73 -9.21 -3.77
C GLY A 65 5.81 -10.40 -3.44
N LEU A 66 4.62 -10.12 -2.93
CA LEU A 66 3.56 -11.11 -2.73
C LEU A 66 2.82 -11.47 -4.03
N GLY A 67 3.09 -10.80 -5.14
CA GLY A 67 2.51 -11.05 -6.45
C GLY A 67 1.21 -10.28 -6.74
N ALA A 68 0.79 -9.36 -5.88
CA ALA A 68 -0.46 -8.61 -6.01
C ALA A 68 -0.48 -7.66 -7.21
N GLN A 69 -1.68 -7.26 -7.63
CA GLN A 69 -1.87 -6.09 -8.48
C GLN A 69 -1.91 -4.84 -7.58
N VAL A 70 -1.04 -3.86 -7.84
CA VAL A 70 -0.88 -2.71 -6.95
C VAL A 70 -1.21 -1.40 -7.65
N THR A 71 -2.08 -0.61 -7.02
CA THR A 71 -2.40 0.76 -7.40
C THR A 71 -1.99 1.70 -6.26
N ILE A 72 -1.18 2.70 -6.56
CA ILE A 72 -0.75 3.71 -5.59
C ILE A 72 -1.27 5.10 -5.96
N LEU A 73 -1.85 5.79 -4.98
CA LEU A 73 -2.39 7.12 -5.11
C LEU A 73 -1.57 8.13 -4.31
N ASP A 74 -1.22 9.25 -4.92
CA ASP A 74 -0.58 10.38 -4.23
C ASP A 74 -1.10 11.71 -4.79
N ILE A 75 -1.06 12.76 -3.97
CA ILE A 75 -1.43 14.12 -4.39
C ILE A 75 -0.31 14.79 -5.21
N SER A 76 0.92 14.29 -5.11
CA SER A 76 2.09 14.85 -5.76
C SER A 76 2.42 14.08 -7.05
N ALA A 77 2.19 14.70 -8.20
CA ALA A 77 2.58 14.13 -9.50
C ALA A 77 4.09 13.83 -9.58
N LYS A 78 4.92 14.68 -8.97
CA LYS A 78 6.36 14.43 -8.84
C LYS A 78 6.65 13.14 -8.07
N ARG A 79 5.88 12.88 -7.00
CA ARG A 79 6.05 11.65 -6.23
C ARG A 79 5.65 10.42 -7.03
N LEU A 80 4.56 10.49 -7.78
CA LEU A 80 4.12 9.42 -8.67
C LEU A 80 5.17 9.09 -9.73
N SER A 81 5.75 10.10 -10.37
CA SER A 81 6.86 9.91 -11.33
C SER A 81 8.05 9.19 -10.70
N VAL A 82 8.46 9.56 -9.47
CA VAL A 82 9.53 8.85 -8.76
C VAL A 82 9.15 7.39 -8.47
N LEU A 83 7.89 7.09 -8.18
CA LEU A 83 7.44 5.72 -7.95
C LEU A 83 7.45 4.90 -9.25
N GLU A 84 7.07 5.50 -10.38
CA GLU A 84 7.20 4.86 -11.70
C GLU A 84 8.66 4.60 -12.08
N ASP A 85 9.58 5.53 -11.79
CA ASP A 85 11.01 5.29 -12.00
C ASP A 85 11.53 4.09 -11.19
N VAL A 86 10.99 3.87 -9.98
CA VAL A 86 11.42 2.81 -9.07
C VAL A 86 10.80 1.46 -9.39
N PHE A 87 9.51 1.41 -9.73
CA PHE A 87 8.77 0.16 -9.88
C PHE A 87 8.39 -0.17 -11.34
N GLY A 88 8.49 0.80 -12.23
CA GLY A 88 8.10 0.70 -13.63
C GLY A 88 6.64 0.29 -13.79
N HIS A 89 6.38 -0.52 -14.82
CA HIS A 89 5.05 -1.01 -15.18
C HIS A 89 4.43 -2.02 -14.20
N GLN A 90 5.09 -2.33 -13.08
CA GLN A 90 4.56 -3.25 -12.08
C GLN A 90 3.46 -2.63 -11.22
N ILE A 91 3.39 -1.29 -11.18
CA ILE A 91 2.37 -0.56 -10.43
C ILE A 91 1.55 0.31 -11.36
N GLN A 92 0.32 0.59 -10.95
CA GLN A 92 -0.45 1.70 -11.47
C GLN A 92 -0.30 2.91 -10.53
N THR A 93 0.00 4.08 -11.07
CA THR A 93 -0.03 5.33 -10.31
C THR A 93 -1.27 6.15 -10.68
N LEU A 94 -1.89 6.79 -9.70
CA LEU A 94 -3.04 7.68 -9.91
C LEU A 94 -2.92 8.92 -9.03
N MET A 95 -3.37 10.07 -9.55
CA MET A 95 -3.54 11.26 -8.72
C MET A 95 -4.61 11.01 -7.65
N SER A 96 -4.31 11.36 -6.41
CA SER A 96 -5.21 11.20 -5.27
C SER A 96 -6.29 12.30 -5.29
N ASN A 97 -7.44 11.95 -5.84
CA ASN A 97 -8.65 12.78 -5.85
C ASN A 97 -9.87 11.91 -5.47
N PRO A 98 -11.01 12.50 -5.06
CA PRO A 98 -12.16 11.74 -4.58
C PRO A 98 -12.62 10.64 -5.55
N PHE A 99 -12.65 10.94 -6.84
CA PHE A 99 -13.07 9.99 -7.88
C PHE A 99 -12.12 8.78 -7.97
N ASN A 100 -10.81 9.01 -8.08
CA ASN A 100 -9.81 7.95 -8.19
C ASN A 100 -9.73 7.12 -6.91
N ILE A 101 -9.86 7.75 -5.74
CA ILE A 101 -9.89 7.05 -4.45
C ILE A 101 -11.10 6.14 -4.40
N GLU A 102 -12.29 6.65 -4.69
CA GLU A 102 -13.53 5.87 -4.65
C GLU A 102 -13.45 4.65 -5.58
N ALA A 103 -13.03 4.85 -6.83
CA ALA A 103 -12.87 3.78 -7.80
C ALA A 103 -11.84 2.74 -7.33
N SER A 104 -10.67 3.17 -6.89
CA SER A 104 -9.58 2.27 -6.47
C SER A 104 -9.90 1.50 -5.18
N VAL A 105 -10.65 2.12 -4.26
CA VAL A 105 -11.08 1.50 -3.00
C VAL A 105 -12.17 0.46 -3.25
N ARG A 106 -13.13 0.76 -4.12
CA ARG A 106 -14.22 -0.16 -4.47
C ARG A 106 -13.71 -1.48 -5.06
N GLU A 107 -12.63 -1.41 -5.83
CA GLU A 107 -12.05 -2.59 -6.48
C GLU A 107 -11.00 -3.33 -5.65
N ALA A 108 -10.54 -2.76 -4.53
CA ALA A 108 -9.44 -3.32 -3.78
C ALA A 108 -9.89 -4.45 -2.83
N ASP A 109 -9.10 -5.53 -2.80
CA ASP A 109 -9.19 -6.53 -1.73
C ASP A 109 -8.52 -6.01 -0.45
N VAL A 110 -7.53 -5.12 -0.60
CA VAL A 110 -6.79 -4.50 0.50
C VAL A 110 -6.59 -3.02 0.25
N VAL A 111 -7.00 -2.17 1.20
CA VAL A 111 -6.83 -0.71 1.14
C VAL A 111 -5.94 -0.20 2.27
N SER A 112 -4.73 0.25 1.97
CA SER A 112 -3.81 0.83 2.96
C SER A 112 -3.75 2.35 2.83
N VAL A 113 -4.22 3.07 3.84
CA VAL A 113 -4.03 4.52 3.97
C VAL A 113 -2.77 4.75 4.80
N LEU A 114 -1.73 5.30 4.17
CA LEU A 114 -0.41 5.47 4.75
C LEU A 114 -0.02 6.95 4.65
N SER A 115 -0.76 7.78 5.38
CA SER A 115 -0.29 9.13 5.72
C SER A 115 0.59 9.04 6.96
N SER A 116 1.44 10.04 7.19
CA SER A 116 2.24 10.19 8.42
C SER A 116 1.42 10.26 9.72
N PHE A 117 0.12 9.94 9.71
CA PHE A 117 -0.78 9.98 10.86
C PHE A 117 -0.36 9.03 12.01
N LEU A 118 0.55 8.09 11.77
CA LEU A 118 1.23 7.34 12.84
C LEU A 118 2.11 8.23 13.75
N GLU A 119 2.56 9.40 13.26
CA GLU A 119 3.32 10.39 14.05
C GLU A 119 2.47 11.03 15.16
N LEU A 120 1.18 11.27 14.92
CA LEU A 120 0.29 11.92 15.88
C LEU A 120 -0.11 11.02 17.06
N LYS A 121 -0.12 9.69 16.87
CA LYS A 121 -0.40 8.76 17.98
C LYS A 121 0.83 8.42 18.79
N LEU A 122 2.03 8.39 18.21
CA LEU A 122 3.27 8.08 18.93
C LEU A 122 3.86 9.26 19.70
N GLN A 123 3.40 10.49 19.46
CA GLN A 123 3.76 11.67 20.27
C GLN A 123 2.91 11.82 21.55
N ASN A 124 1.83 11.04 21.69
CA ASN A 124 0.89 11.10 22.82
C ASN A 124 0.96 9.85 23.73
N TRP A 125 2.06 9.10 23.68
CA TRP A 125 2.40 8.02 24.62
C TRP A 125 3.82 8.22 25.14
#